data_AF-A0A2K5RDQ3-F1
#
_entry.id   AF-A0A2K5RDQ3-F1
#
_cell.length_a   1.000
_cell.length_b   1.000
_cell.length_c   1.000
_cell.angle_alpha   90.00
_cell.angle_beta   90.00
_cell.angle_gamma   90.00
#
_symmetry.space_group_name_H-M   'P 1'
#
loop_
_entity.id
_entity.type
_entity.pdbx_description
1 polymer ?
#
loop_
_entity_poly.entity_id
_entity_poly.type
_entity_poly.pdbx_seq_one_letter_code
_entity_poly.pdbx_strand_id
1 'polypeptide(L)'
;MDGTEGSAGQPGPAERSRRSSVSSVGAREVQLKPKHQPYKLGRQWPELLLRFTSAPDDDVAMDEPFLQFRRNVFFPKRRELQIHDEEVLRLLYEEAKGNVLAARYPCDVEDCEALGALVCRVQLGPYQPGQPAACSLREKLDSFLPAHLCKRGQGLFAALRGRGARAGPGEQGLLNAYRQVQEASGDDGCEATLGTHYRAYLLKCHELPFYGCAFFHGEVDKPAPGFLHRGGRKPVSVAISLEGVHVIDSREKHVLLGLRFQELSWDHTAPEEEEPILWLEFDGESEGMPVNKLLKIYSKQAELMSSLIEYCIELSQAAEPAGPQDSATGPPLDPGSSPAPVQRPKLRRQGSVVCSRIQHLSTIDYVDDGKGIRRVKPKRTTSFFSRQLSLGQGSYTVVQTGDSLEQG
;
A
#
# COMPACT_ATOMS: atom_id res chain seq x y z
N MET A 1 -23.55 33.93 46.84
CA MET A 1 -22.82 32.93 47.65
C MET A 1 -23.79 31.78 47.83
N ASP A 2 -23.81 30.89 46.84
CA ASP A 2 -23.23 29.53 46.91
C ASP A 2 -24.27 28.57 47.49
N GLY A 3 -24.65 27.45 46.90
CA GLY A 3 -24.30 26.81 45.64
C GLY A 3 -25.22 25.59 45.53
N THR A 4 -25.73 25.28 44.34
CA THR A 4 -26.58 24.10 44.11
C THR A 4 -25.90 23.21 43.10
N GLU A 5 -25.45 22.04 43.56
CA GLU A 5 -24.83 20.99 42.76
C GLU A 5 -25.82 20.45 41.73
N GLY A 6 -25.53 20.69 40.45
CA GLY A 6 -26.20 20.06 39.31
C GLY A 6 -25.40 18.85 38.85
N SER A 7 -25.93 17.65 39.10
CA SER A 7 -25.45 16.38 38.56
C SER A 7 -25.51 16.37 37.03
N ALA A 8 -24.38 16.54 36.36
CA ALA A 8 -24.25 16.36 34.91
C ALA A 8 -24.13 14.86 34.58
N GLY A 9 -25.12 14.35 33.85
CA GLY A 9 -25.17 12.96 33.38
C GLY A 9 -24.00 12.60 32.45
N GLN A 10 -23.57 11.34 32.56
CA GLN A 10 -22.59 10.72 31.66
C GLN A 10 -23.07 10.76 30.19
N PRO A 11 -22.24 11.17 29.22
CA PRO A 11 -22.57 11.02 27.82
C PRO A 11 -22.39 9.56 27.38
N GLY A 12 -23.37 9.04 26.64
CA GLY A 12 -23.39 7.67 26.11
C GLY A 12 -22.38 7.42 24.97
N PRO A 13 -22.28 6.17 24.46
CA PRO A 13 -21.14 5.71 23.67
C PRO A 13 -21.03 6.23 22.22
N ALA A 14 -21.90 7.14 21.79
CA ALA A 14 -22.09 7.46 20.37
C ALA A 14 -21.39 8.73 19.87
N GLU A 15 -20.72 9.52 20.72
CA GLU A 15 -20.31 10.89 20.35
C GLU A 15 -18.79 11.11 20.14
N ARG A 16 -18.02 10.04 19.89
CA ARG A 16 -16.54 10.10 19.88
C ARG A 16 -15.87 10.21 18.50
N SER A 17 -16.58 10.64 17.45
CA SER A 17 -16.02 10.67 16.09
C SER A 17 -16.03 12.05 15.45
N ARG A 18 -15.12 12.91 15.92
CA ARG A 18 -14.61 14.05 15.13
C ARG A 18 -13.09 13.96 15.14
N ARG A 19 -12.49 13.63 14.00
CA ARG A 19 -11.03 13.44 13.85
C ARG A 19 -10.55 14.24 12.66
N SER A 20 -9.50 15.03 12.87
CA SER A 20 -8.75 15.77 11.86
C SER A 20 -7.35 15.17 11.77
N SER A 21 -6.94 14.76 10.57
CA SER A 21 -5.60 14.28 10.20
C SER A 21 -4.76 15.45 9.66
N VAL A 22 -3.43 15.34 9.55
CA VAL A 22 -2.55 16.40 9.00
C VAL A 22 -1.86 15.90 7.72
N SER A 23 -1.66 16.77 6.71
CA SER A 23 -0.85 16.51 5.50
C SER A 23 -0.10 17.78 5.09
N SER A 24 1.00 17.68 4.35
CA SER A 24 1.75 18.78 3.72
C SER A 24 2.26 18.35 2.33
N VAL A 25 2.73 19.32 1.53
CA VAL A 25 3.17 19.17 0.13
C VAL A 25 4.51 18.44 0.04
N GLY A 26 4.42 17.14 0.28
CA GLY A 26 5.47 16.12 0.24
C GLY A 26 4.87 14.78 0.65
N ALA A 27 3.57 14.57 0.38
CA ALA A 27 2.70 13.44 0.71
C ALA A 27 3.06 12.68 2.00
N ARG A 28 3.25 13.41 3.10
CA ARG A 28 3.40 12.82 4.44
C ARG A 28 2.12 13.04 5.20
N GLU A 29 1.45 11.93 5.47
CA GLU A 29 0.12 11.92 6.09
C GLU A 29 0.20 11.12 7.37
N VAL A 30 -0.26 11.69 8.48
CA VAL A 30 -0.31 11.00 9.76
C VAL A 30 -1.70 11.11 10.34
N GLN A 31 -2.31 9.96 10.65
CA GLN A 31 -3.57 9.92 11.38
C GLN A 31 -3.31 10.26 12.86
N LEU A 32 -3.89 11.35 13.33
CA LEU A 32 -3.77 11.77 14.72
C LEU A 32 -4.62 10.91 15.66
N LYS A 33 -4.12 10.67 16.88
CA LYS A 33 -4.90 10.07 17.96
C LYS A 33 -5.80 11.16 18.59
N PRO A 34 -6.98 10.81 19.15
CA PRO A 34 -7.90 11.80 19.72
C PRO A 34 -7.30 12.71 20.80
N LYS A 35 -6.27 12.23 21.51
CA LYS A 35 -5.57 12.98 22.55
C LYS A 35 -4.45 13.90 22.04
N HIS A 36 -4.10 13.81 20.76
CA HIS A 36 -3.06 14.68 20.19
C HIS A 36 -3.55 16.12 20.10
N GLN A 37 -2.61 17.06 20.21
CA GLN A 37 -2.86 18.49 20.07
C GLN A 37 -2.23 18.94 18.74
N PRO A 38 -3.02 19.11 17.66
CA PRO A 38 -2.49 19.36 16.32
C PRO A 38 -1.53 20.55 16.25
N TYR A 39 -1.85 21.63 16.97
CA TYR A 39 -1.00 22.82 17.01
C TYR A 39 0.40 22.54 17.57
N LYS A 40 0.53 21.67 18.59
CA LYS A 40 1.84 21.27 19.13
C LYS A 40 2.62 20.43 18.14
N LEU A 41 1.94 19.53 17.40
CA LEU A 41 2.56 18.73 16.36
C LEU A 41 3.04 19.60 15.20
N GLY A 42 2.26 20.61 14.81
CA GLY A 42 2.67 21.57 13.77
C GLY A 42 3.95 22.32 14.13
N ARG A 43 4.13 22.67 15.42
CA ARG A 43 5.37 23.29 15.90
C ARG A 43 6.58 22.36 15.90
N GLN A 44 6.35 21.04 15.96
CA GLN A 44 7.39 20.00 15.95
C GLN A 44 7.55 19.36 14.58
N TRP A 45 6.93 19.94 13.55
CA TRP A 45 6.84 19.32 12.24
C TRP A 45 8.21 19.12 11.59
N PRO A 46 9.13 20.10 11.58
CA PRO A 46 10.48 19.89 11.04
C PRO A 46 11.21 18.72 11.71
N GLU A 47 11.13 18.60 13.04
CA GLU A 47 11.75 17.51 13.79
C GLU A 47 11.14 16.14 13.45
N LEU A 48 9.81 16.10 13.25
CA LEU A 48 9.12 14.89 12.80
C LEU A 48 9.54 14.50 11.38
N LEU A 49 9.70 15.46 10.47
CA LEU A 49 10.18 15.19 9.11
C LEU A 49 11.61 14.66 9.12
N LEU A 50 12.53 15.26 9.87
CA LEU A 50 13.91 14.78 10.00
C LEU A 50 13.97 13.34 10.54
N ARG A 51 13.12 13.04 11.54
CA ARG A 51 13.05 11.71 12.16
C ARG A 51 12.51 10.65 11.22
N PHE A 52 11.39 10.91 10.55
CA PHE A 52 10.65 9.87 9.84
C PHE A 52 10.88 9.83 8.34
N THR A 53 11.83 10.62 7.84
CA THR A 53 11.97 10.83 6.40
C THR A 53 13.40 11.15 5.97
N SER A 54 13.68 10.99 4.68
CA SER A 54 14.97 11.31 4.07
C SER A 54 14.89 12.57 3.19
N ALA A 55 13.97 13.50 3.50
CA ALA A 55 13.94 14.79 2.80
C ALA A 55 15.22 15.60 3.09
N PRO A 56 15.75 16.34 2.10
CA PRO A 56 16.77 17.36 2.31
C PRO A 56 16.33 18.41 3.33
N ASP A 57 17.30 19.00 4.05
CA ASP A 57 17.03 20.00 5.09
C ASP A 57 16.29 21.24 4.53
N ASP A 58 16.64 21.67 3.31
CA ASP A 58 15.95 22.78 2.64
C ASP A 58 14.47 22.46 2.38
N ASP A 59 14.16 21.23 1.96
CA ASP A 59 12.78 20.80 1.75
C ASP A 59 12.02 20.73 3.08
N VAL A 60 12.68 20.24 4.15
CA VAL A 60 12.10 20.20 5.50
C VAL A 60 11.80 21.60 6.02
N ALA A 61 12.70 22.57 5.79
CA ALA A 61 12.53 23.94 6.25
C ALA A 61 11.36 24.68 5.59
N MET A 62 11.03 24.29 4.35
CA MET A 62 9.95 24.89 3.56
C MET A 62 8.62 24.14 3.65
N ASP A 63 8.58 22.98 4.33
CA ASP A 63 7.41 22.12 4.41
C ASP A 63 6.45 22.56 5.55
N GLU A 64 5.19 22.83 5.21
CA GLU A 64 4.16 23.29 6.15
C GLU A 64 3.02 22.27 6.34
N PRO A 65 2.73 21.83 7.58
CA PRO A 65 1.63 20.92 7.88
C PRO A 65 0.28 21.62 7.88
N PHE A 66 -0.75 20.98 7.33
CA PHE A 66 -2.14 21.44 7.41
C PHE A 66 -3.10 20.31 7.82
N LEU A 67 -4.23 20.67 8.42
CA LEU A 67 -5.25 19.72 8.85
C LEU A 67 -6.21 19.36 7.72
N GLN A 68 -6.49 18.06 7.58
CA GLN A 68 -7.43 17.43 6.66
C GLN A 68 -8.42 16.55 7.43
N PHE A 69 -9.70 16.60 7.06
CA PHE A 69 -10.65 15.57 7.45
C PHE A 69 -10.56 14.40 6.48
N ARG A 70 -10.36 13.17 6.97
CA ARG A 70 -10.10 11.98 6.14
C ARG A 70 -10.74 10.74 6.70
N ARG A 71 -10.87 9.72 5.84
CA ARG A 71 -11.22 8.35 6.19
C ARG A 71 -10.31 7.85 7.29
N ASN A 72 -10.91 7.33 8.35
CA ASN A 72 -10.18 6.67 9.42
C ASN A 72 -9.68 5.29 8.93
N VAL A 73 -8.37 5.05 9.00
CA VAL A 73 -7.77 3.77 8.57
C VAL A 73 -8.38 2.56 9.31
N PHE A 74 -8.88 2.78 10.53
CA PHE A 74 -9.52 1.76 11.36
C PHE A 74 -11.04 1.62 11.12
N PHE A 75 -11.60 2.28 10.10
CA PHE A 75 -13.01 2.10 9.74
C PHE A 75 -13.16 0.90 8.80
N PRO A 76 -13.92 -0.16 9.16
CA PRO A 76 -14.03 -1.35 8.33
C PRO A 76 -14.77 -1.09 7.00
N LYS A 77 -14.23 -1.59 5.88
CA LYS A 77 -14.86 -1.49 4.54
C LYS A 77 -16.31 -1.98 4.56
N ARG A 78 -16.59 -3.12 5.20
CA ARG A 78 -17.95 -3.69 5.36
C ARG A 78 -18.96 -2.73 5.98
N ARG A 79 -18.54 -1.87 6.91
CA ARG A 79 -19.42 -0.89 7.56
C ARG A 79 -19.61 0.34 6.69
N GLU A 80 -18.62 0.67 5.87
CA GLU A 80 -18.69 1.75 4.90
C GLU A 80 -19.76 1.51 3.83
N LEU A 81 -19.96 0.25 3.43
CA LEU A 81 -21.03 -0.15 2.51
C LEU A 81 -22.45 0.15 3.03
N GLN A 82 -22.61 0.32 4.35
CA GLN A 82 -23.89 0.62 5.00
C GLN A 82 -24.17 2.12 5.09
N ILE A 83 -23.27 2.98 4.59
CA ILE A 83 -23.44 4.44 4.64
C ILE A 83 -24.38 4.87 3.51
N HIS A 84 -25.48 5.53 3.88
CA HIS A 84 -26.45 6.12 2.94
C HIS A 84 -26.42 7.66 2.94
N ASP A 85 -25.74 8.28 3.92
CA ASP A 85 -25.64 9.73 4.02
C ASP A 85 -24.82 10.29 2.84
N GLU A 86 -25.43 11.18 2.05
CA GLU A 86 -24.83 11.70 0.82
C GLU A 86 -23.57 12.53 1.08
N GLU A 87 -23.54 13.32 2.16
CA GLU A 87 -22.37 14.15 2.49
C GLU A 87 -21.18 13.31 2.95
N VAL A 88 -21.41 12.26 3.74
CA VAL A 88 -20.36 11.31 4.10
C VAL A 88 -19.86 10.56 2.87
N LEU A 89 -20.76 10.12 1.98
CA LEU A 89 -20.38 9.49 0.72
C LEU A 89 -19.56 10.44 -0.16
N ARG A 90 -19.95 11.72 -0.24
CA ARG A 90 -19.21 12.76 -0.96
C ARG A 90 -17.79 12.93 -0.42
N LEU A 91 -17.61 12.99 0.90
CA LEU A 91 -16.30 13.12 1.53
C LEU A 91 -15.40 11.91 1.23
N LEU A 92 -15.93 10.69 1.34
CA LEU A 92 -15.20 9.46 0.98
C LEU A 92 -14.85 9.43 -0.50
N TYR A 93 -15.79 9.81 -1.36
CA TYR A 93 -15.62 9.89 -2.81
C TYR A 93 -14.51 10.88 -3.19
N GLU A 94 -14.48 12.09 -2.64
CA GLU A 94 -13.45 13.08 -2.96
C GLU A 94 -12.06 12.59 -2.53
N GLU A 95 -11.94 11.93 -1.37
CA GLU A 95 -10.68 11.31 -0.95
C GLU A 95 -10.26 10.17 -1.89
N ALA A 96 -11.18 9.27 -2.23
CA ALA A 96 -10.92 8.15 -3.15
C ALA A 96 -10.49 8.66 -4.53
N LYS A 97 -11.23 9.63 -5.08
CA LYS A 97 -10.91 10.31 -6.34
C LYS A 97 -9.52 10.92 -6.33
N GLY A 98 -9.17 11.65 -5.27
CA GLY A 98 -7.83 12.21 -5.10
C GLY A 98 -6.73 11.13 -5.17
N ASN A 99 -6.94 10.00 -4.48
CA ASN A 99 -5.98 8.89 -4.50
C ASN A 99 -5.85 8.22 -5.88
N VAL A 100 -6.95 8.12 -6.65
CA VAL A 100 -6.92 7.60 -8.04
C VAL A 100 -6.19 8.56 -8.96
N LEU A 101 -6.56 9.85 -8.97
CA LEU A 101 -5.93 10.86 -9.85
C LEU A 101 -4.44 11.03 -9.58
N ALA A 102 -4.02 10.95 -8.30
CA ALA A 102 -2.62 10.97 -7.91
C ALA A 102 -1.86 9.67 -8.23
N ALA A 103 -2.53 8.66 -8.81
CA ALA A 103 -2.02 7.31 -9.02
C ALA A 103 -1.43 6.68 -7.74
N ARG A 104 -2.01 7.02 -6.58
CA ARG A 104 -1.74 6.36 -5.30
C ARG A 104 -2.47 5.02 -5.23
N TYR A 105 -3.60 4.92 -5.93
CA TYR A 105 -4.32 3.69 -6.22
C TYR A 105 -3.92 3.19 -7.61
N PRO A 106 -3.05 2.17 -7.71
CA PRO A 106 -2.81 1.45 -8.95
C PRO A 106 -4.09 0.91 -9.58
N CYS A 107 -4.49 1.48 -10.71
CA CYS A 107 -5.62 0.99 -11.50
C CYS A 107 -5.14 0.70 -12.92
N ASP A 108 -5.76 -0.28 -13.58
CA ASP A 108 -5.59 -0.42 -15.03
C ASP A 108 -6.31 0.72 -15.76
N VAL A 109 -6.14 0.75 -17.09
CA VAL A 109 -6.67 1.86 -17.90
C VAL A 109 -8.19 1.84 -17.89
N GLU A 110 -8.77 0.64 -18.00
CA GLU A 110 -10.20 0.38 -18.02
C GLU A 110 -10.87 0.82 -16.70
N ASP A 111 -10.26 0.54 -15.55
CA ASP A 111 -10.74 1.00 -14.26
C ASP A 111 -10.62 2.50 -14.10
N CYS A 112 -9.52 3.10 -14.56
CA CYS A 112 -9.37 4.56 -14.57
C CYS A 112 -10.45 5.23 -15.41
N GLU A 113 -10.77 4.70 -16.59
CA GLU A 113 -11.80 5.22 -17.48
C GLU A 113 -13.19 5.07 -16.88
N ALA A 114 -13.51 3.92 -16.28
CA ALA A 114 -14.78 3.68 -15.59
C ALA A 114 -14.98 4.60 -14.37
N LEU A 115 -13.94 4.77 -13.55
CA LEU A 115 -13.96 5.71 -12.42
C LEU A 115 -14.07 7.15 -12.92
N GLY A 116 -13.29 7.54 -13.92
CA GLY A 116 -13.34 8.88 -14.52
C GLY A 116 -14.71 9.19 -15.14
N ALA A 117 -15.39 8.20 -15.71
CA ALA A 117 -16.74 8.34 -16.26
C ALA A 117 -17.77 8.69 -15.18
N LEU A 118 -17.65 8.11 -13.99
CA LEU A 118 -18.47 8.49 -12.83
C LEU A 118 -18.15 9.92 -12.37
N VAL A 119 -16.88 10.34 -12.39
CA VAL A 119 -16.51 11.73 -12.12
C VAL A 119 -17.14 12.68 -13.15
N CYS A 120 -17.14 12.30 -14.43
CA CYS A 120 -17.83 13.05 -15.49
C CYS A 120 -19.32 13.16 -15.18
N ARG A 121 -19.99 12.07 -14.80
CA ARG A 121 -21.41 12.07 -14.46
C ARG A 121 -21.76 12.97 -13.27
N VAL A 122 -20.88 13.03 -12.27
CA VAL A 122 -21.02 13.91 -11.10
C VAL A 122 -20.81 15.38 -11.46
N GLN A 123 -19.80 15.69 -12.28
CA GLN A 123 -19.40 17.09 -12.55
C GLN A 123 -20.11 17.72 -13.74
N LEU A 124 -20.47 16.93 -14.74
CA LEU A 124 -21.01 17.37 -16.03
C LEU A 124 -22.49 16.99 -16.19
N GLY A 125 -23.05 16.17 -15.29
CA GLY A 125 -24.41 15.65 -15.40
C GLY A 125 -24.51 14.45 -16.35
N PRO A 126 -25.70 14.08 -16.83
CA PRO A 126 -25.90 12.98 -17.77
C PRO A 126 -25.27 13.28 -19.14
N TYR A 127 -24.78 12.25 -19.83
CA TYR A 127 -24.22 12.44 -21.18
C TYR A 127 -25.31 12.81 -22.19
N GLN A 128 -25.15 13.94 -22.89
CA GLN A 128 -26.06 14.37 -23.95
C GLN A 128 -25.37 14.33 -25.33
N PRO A 129 -25.84 13.49 -26.27
CA PRO A 129 -25.32 13.46 -27.64
C PRO A 129 -25.45 14.83 -28.32
N GLY A 130 -24.35 15.35 -28.87
CA GLY A 130 -24.34 16.61 -29.63
C GLY A 130 -24.00 17.88 -28.84
N GLN A 131 -23.92 17.81 -27.50
CA GLN A 131 -23.31 18.89 -26.71
C GLN A 131 -21.78 18.94 -26.92
N PRO A 132 -21.10 20.08 -26.69
CA PRO A 132 -19.64 20.19 -26.68
C PRO A 132 -18.99 19.49 -25.46
N ALA A 133 -19.59 18.40 -24.97
CA ALA A 133 -19.08 17.56 -23.90
C ALA A 133 -17.65 17.09 -24.20
N ALA A 134 -17.33 16.78 -25.46
CA ALA A 134 -15.97 16.42 -25.87
C ALA A 134 -14.95 17.57 -25.67
N CYS A 135 -15.32 18.83 -25.95
CA CYS A 135 -14.43 19.97 -25.73
C CYS A 135 -14.23 20.25 -24.24
N SER A 136 -15.31 20.22 -23.46
CA SER A 136 -15.28 20.45 -22.00
C SER A 136 -14.53 19.34 -21.26
N LEU A 137 -14.68 18.09 -21.71
CA LEU A 137 -13.98 16.92 -21.17
C LEU A 137 -12.48 16.98 -21.48
N ARG A 138 -12.11 17.41 -22.69
CA ARG A 138 -10.72 17.55 -23.09
C ARG A 138 -9.98 18.64 -22.30
N GLU A 139 -10.65 19.74 -21.96
CA GLU A 139 -10.07 20.82 -21.17
C GLU A 139 -9.81 20.46 -19.71
N LYS A 140 -10.54 19.48 -19.17
CA LYS A 140 -10.49 19.08 -17.76
C LYS A 140 -10.06 17.63 -17.56
N LEU A 141 -9.32 17.05 -18.52
CA LEU A 141 -9.03 15.62 -18.56
C LEU A 141 -8.26 15.13 -17.31
N ASP A 142 -7.41 15.97 -16.74
CA ASP A 142 -6.66 15.75 -15.50
C ASP A 142 -7.52 15.73 -14.23
N SER A 143 -8.74 16.26 -14.30
CA SER A 143 -9.72 16.16 -13.21
C SER A 143 -10.50 14.84 -13.23
N PHE A 144 -10.40 14.07 -14.32
CA PHE A 144 -11.12 12.81 -14.54
C PHE A 144 -10.20 11.59 -14.57
N LEU A 145 -8.97 11.75 -15.09
CA LEU A 145 -8.02 10.67 -15.25
C LEU A 145 -6.67 10.97 -14.60
N PRO A 146 -5.92 9.94 -14.17
CA PRO A 146 -4.54 10.11 -13.74
C PRO A 146 -3.65 10.74 -14.81
N ALA A 147 -2.68 11.56 -14.38
CA ALA A 147 -1.82 12.35 -15.28
C ALA A 147 -1.08 11.55 -16.36
N HIS A 148 -0.81 10.26 -16.13
CA HIS A 148 -0.15 9.39 -17.12
C HIS A 148 -1.07 9.01 -18.29
N LEU A 149 -2.40 9.04 -18.11
CA LEU A 149 -3.41 8.78 -19.15
C LEU A 149 -3.85 10.05 -19.88
N CYS A 150 -3.62 11.22 -19.30
CA CYS A 150 -3.89 12.51 -19.94
C CYS A 150 -2.87 12.84 -21.05
N LYS A 151 -1.73 12.13 -21.11
CA LYS A 151 -0.66 12.45 -22.05
C LYS A 151 -1.07 12.17 -23.49
N ARG A 152 -1.02 13.23 -24.28
CA ARG A 152 -1.07 13.17 -25.74
C ARG A 152 0.23 12.57 -26.26
N GLY A 153 0.18 11.70 -27.26
CA GLY A 153 1.39 11.19 -27.92
C GLY A 153 2.24 12.33 -28.47
N GLN A 154 3.23 12.79 -27.70
CA GLN A 154 4.19 13.82 -28.07
C GLN A 154 5.27 13.21 -28.97
N GLY A 155 4.88 12.72 -30.14
CA GLY A 155 5.83 12.49 -31.21
C GLY A 155 6.16 13.82 -31.87
N LEU A 156 7.46 14.12 -32.05
CA LEU A 156 7.99 15.29 -32.78
C LEU A 156 7.45 15.45 -34.22
N PHE A 157 6.71 14.47 -34.74
CA PHE A 157 6.09 14.47 -36.06
C PHE A 157 4.57 14.72 -36.06
N ALA A 158 3.94 14.92 -34.90
CA ALA A 158 2.49 15.16 -34.82
C ALA A 158 2.07 16.52 -35.40
N ALA A 159 2.93 17.53 -35.27
CA ALA A 159 2.71 18.88 -35.82
C ALA A 159 2.79 18.94 -37.36
N LEU A 160 3.48 17.98 -38.00
CA LEU A 160 3.71 17.99 -39.45
C LEU A 160 2.59 17.33 -40.27
N ARG A 161 1.61 16.69 -39.64
CA ARG A 161 0.59 15.90 -40.36
C ARG A 161 -0.74 16.59 -40.63
N GLY A 162 -0.93 17.86 -40.25
CA GLY A 162 -2.08 18.68 -40.66
C GLY A 162 -3.48 18.09 -40.40
N ARG A 163 -3.59 16.97 -39.68
CA ARG A 163 -4.84 16.31 -39.32
C ARG A 163 -5.15 16.69 -37.89
N GLY A 164 -6.35 17.25 -37.73
CA GLY A 164 -6.85 17.81 -36.48
C GLY A 164 -6.49 17.00 -35.25
N ALA A 165 -6.31 17.73 -34.16
CA ALA A 165 -6.17 17.31 -32.79
C ALA A 165 -6.89 15.97 -32.45
N ARG A 166 -6.30 14.81 -32.75
CA ARG A 166 -6.87 13.51 -32.37
C ARG A 166 -6.82 13.38 -30.85
N ALA A 167 -7.92 12.86 -30.29
CA ALA A 167 -8.06 12.53 -28.88
C ALA A 167 -6.99 11.52 -28.47
N GLY A 168 -6.44 11.67 -27.27
CA GLY A 168 -5.54 10.65 -26.70
C GLY A 168 -6.32 9.34 -26.44
N PRO A 169 -5.63 8.18 -26.33
CA PRO A 169 -6.30 6.91 -26.02
C PRO A 169 -7.22 7.00 -24.80
N GLY A 170 -6.75 7.62 -23.71
CA GLY A 170 -7.54 7.78 -22.48
C GLY A 170 -8.73 8.74 -22.62
N GLU A 171 -8.66 9.77 -23.49
CA GLU A 171 -9.79 10.67 -23.74
C GLU A 171 -10.94 9.93 -24.45
N GLN A 172 -10.60 9.10 -25.44
CA GLN A 172 -11.60 8.34 -26.18
C GLN A 172 -12.24 7.23 -25.34
N GLY A 173 -11.43 6.51 -24.56
CA GLY A 173 -11.92 5.48 -23.66
C GLY A 173 -12.79 6.05 -22.54
N LEU A 174 -12.38 7.17 -21.92
CA LEU A 174 -13.20 7.91 -20.97
C LEU A 174 -14.54 8.36 -21.55
N LEU A 175 -14.54 8.93 -22.77
CA LEU A 175 -15.78 9.35 -23.42
C LEU A 175 -16.72 8.16 -23.69
N ASN A 176 -16.16 7.01 -24.06
CA ASN A 176 -16.94 5.79 -24.25
C ASN A 176 -17.52 5.27 -22.92
N ALA A 177 -16.72 5.25 -21.86
CA ALA A 177 -17.18 4.86 -20.53
C ALA A 177 -18.25 5.82 -20.00
N TYR A 178 -18.09 7.13 -20.20
CA TYR A 178 -19.07 8.14 -19.79
C TYR A 178 -20.43 7.96 -20.47
N ARG A 179 -20.45 7.60 -21.76
CA ARG A 179 -21.70 7.26 -22.48
C ARG A 179 -22.42 6.04 -21.91
N GLN A 180 -21.70 5.14 -21.25
CA GLN A 180 -22.24 3.88 -20.71
C GLN A 180 -22.70 4.00 -19.26
N VAL A 181 -22.42 5.11 -18.57
CA VAL A 181 -22.90 5.33 -17.21
C VAL A 181 -24.43 5.34 -17.24
N GLN A 182 -25.03 4.31 -16.67
CA GLN A 182 -26.48 4.13 -16.68
C GLN A 182 -27.17 5.25 -15.90
N GLU A 183 -28.18 5.84 -16.50
CA GLU A 183 -29.18 6.60 -15.77
C GLU A 183 -30.01 5.61 -14.96
N ALA A 184 -29.91 5.66 -13.63
CA ALA A 184 -30.86 4.93 -12.80
C ALA A 184 -32.22 5.62 -12.98
N SER A 185 -32.98 5.13 -13.95
CA SER A 185 -34.37 5.50 -14.16
C SER A 185 -35.15 4.81 -13.04
N GLY A 186 -35.34 5.50 -11.92
CA GLY A 186 -36.31 5.04 -10.94
C GLY A 186 -37.69 4.96 -11.59
N ASP A 187 -38.48 3.96 -11.21
CA ASP A 187 -39.88 3.75 -11.64
C ASP A 187 -40.77 5.00 -11.36
N ASP A 188 -40.27 5.95 -10.56
CA ASP A 188 -40.90 7.23 -10.20
C ASP A 188 -40.35 8.47 -10.95
N GLY A 189 -39.50 8.33 -11.96
CA GLY A 189 -39.00 9.47 -12.75
C GLY A 189 -38.09 10.45 -11.98
N CYS A 190 -37.61 10.06 -10.79
CA CYS A 190 -36.66 10.84 -10.02
C CYS A 190 -35.23 10.59 -10.55
N GLU A 191 -34.53 11.68 -10.89
CA GLU A 191 -33.12 11.61 -11.30
C GLU A 191 -32.27 10.94 -10.20
N ALA A 192 -31.34 10.08 -10.60
CA ALA A 192 -30.43 9.41 -9.68
C ALA A 192 -29.66 10.46 -8.85
N THR A 193 -29.91 10.49 -7.53
CA THR A 193 -29.24 11.40 -6.60
C THR A 193 -27.71 11.30 -6.72
N LEU A 194 -26.96 12.38 -6.51
CA LEU A 194 -25.49 12.35 -6.57
C LEU A 194 -24.89 11.24 -5.68
N GLY A 195 -25.54 10.93 -4.54
CA GLY A 195 -25.20 9.80 -3.68
C GLY A 195 -25.09 8.44 -4.36
N THR A 196 -25.87 8.14 -5.41
CA THR A 196 -25.78 6.86 -6.14
C THR A 196 -24.45 6.76 -6.90
N HIS A 197 -24.02 7.86 -7.51
CA HIS A 197 -22.76 7.93 -8.26
C HIS A 197 -21.55 7.92 -7.33
N TYR A 198 -21.62 8.62 -6.18
CA TYR A 198 -20.61 8.51 -5.13
C TYR A 198 -20.46 7.08 -4.65
N ARG A 199 -21.59 6.39 -4.37
CA ARG A 199 -21.58 4.99 -3.96
C ARG A 199 -21.02 4.08 -5.05
N ALA A 200 -21.41 4.26 -6.32
CA ALA A 200 -20.88 3.46 -7.42
C ALA A 200 -19.35 3.61 -7.55
N TYR A 201 -18.84 4.84 -7.42
CA TYR A 201 -17.41 5.12 -7.44
C TYR A 201 -16.70 4.41 -6.28
N LEU A 202 -17.24 4.56 -5.07
CA LEU A 202 -16.69 3.93 -3.88
C LEU A 202 -16.71 2.40 -3.99
N LEU A 203 -17.81 1.80 -4.44
CA LEU A 203 -17.93 0.35 -4.63
C LEU A 203 -16.81 -0.20 -5.52
N LYS A 204 -16.53 0.47 -6.64
CA LYS A 204 -15.42 0.10 -7.52
C LYS A 204 -14.06 0.29 -6.82
N CYS A 205 -13.89 1.34 -6.02
CA CYS A 205 -12.69 1.49 -5.19
C CYS A 205 -12.56 0.41 -4.08
N HIS A 206 -13.66 -0.10 -3.52
CA HIS A 206 -13.64 -1.15 -2.49
C HIS A 206 -13.05 -2.47 -2.99
N GLU A 207 -13.12 -2.73 -4.31
CA GLU A 207 -12.49 -3.88 -4.97
C GLU A 207 -10.95 -3.80 -4.90
N LEU A 208 -10.39 -2.60 -4.71
CA LEU A 208 -8.95 -2.39 -4.60
C LEU A 208 -8.46 -2.81 -3.22
N PRO A 209 -7.47 -3.73 -3.11
CA PRO A 209 -6.98 -4.21 -1.82
C PRO A 209 -6.40 -3.09 -0.92
N PHE A 210 -5.83 -2.06 -1.55
CA PHE A 210 -5.20 -0.91 -0.88
C PHE A 210 -6.15 0.28 -0.65
N TYR A 211 -7.44 0.15 -0.95
CA TYR A 211 -8.43 1.18 -0.64
C TYR A 211 -8.53 1.42 0.86
N GLY A 212 -8.46 2.70 1.26
CA GLY A 212 -8.53 3.11 2.66
C GLY A 212 -7.31 2.78 3.52
N CYS A 213 -6.20 2.34 2.93
CA CYS A 213 -4.93 2.13 3.63
C CYS A 213 -4.29 3.45 4.07
N ALA A 214 -3.52 3.39 5.16
CA ALA A 214 -2.45 4.35 5.41
C ALA A 214 -1.23 3.99 4.54
N PHE A 215 -0.59 4.98 3.92
CA PHE A 215 0.58 4.72 3.06
C PHE A 215 1.84 5.30 3.67
N PHE A 216 2.88 4.48 3.66
CA PHE A 216 4.22 4.81 4.10
C PHE A 216 5.18 4.72 2.92
N HIS A 217 6.31 5.41 3.03
CA HIS A 217 7.36 5.38 2.02
C HIS A 217 8.44 4.41 2.46
N GLY A 218 8.95 3.63 1.51
CA GLY A 218 10.12 2.81 1.74
C GLY A 218 10.84 2.49 0.44
N GLU A 219 11.89 1.70 0.55
CA GLU A 219 12.61 1.16 -0.60
C GLU A 219 12.81 -0.35 -0.42
N VAL A 220 12.89 -1.07 -1.53
CA VAL A 220 13.26 -2.49 -1.55
C VAL A 220 14.44 -2.72 -2.48
N ASP A 221 15.23 -3.74 -2.18
CA ASP A 221 16.33 -4.14 -3.06
C ASP A 221 15.77 -4.61 -4.42
N LYS A 222 16.36 -4.12 -5.51
CA LYS A 222 16.01 -4.60 -6.86
C LYS A 222 16.45 -6.06 -7.01
N PRO A 223 15.66 -6.92 -7.68
CA PRO A 223 16.11 -8.25 -8.02
C PRO A 223 17.38 -8.14 -8.87
N ALA A 224 18.40 -8.95 -8.58
CA ALA A 224 19.70 -8.85 -9.24
C ALA A 224 19.55 -9.08 -10.76
N PRO A 225 19.83 -8.08 -11.62
CA PRO A 225 19.93 -8.32 -13.05
C PRO A 225 21.32 -8.90 -13.35
N GLY A 226 21.49 -9.52 -14.51
CA GLY A 226 22.78 -10.06 -14.96
C GLY A 226 23.96 -9.07 -14.89
N PHE A 227 25.16 -9.64 -15.06
CA PHE A 227 26.55 -9.15 -14.89
C PHE A 227 26.91 -7.64 -15.02
N LEU A 228 26.04 -6.74 -15.50
CA LEU A 228 26.36 -5.34 -15.84
C LEU A 228 25.57 -4.26 -15.06
N HIS A 229 24.58 -4.61 -14.24
CA HIS A 229 23.84 -3.61 -13.46
C HIS A 229 24.22 -3.65 -11.98
N ARG A 230 24.75 -2.53 -11.46
CA ARG A 230 25.02 -2.35 -10.03
C ARG A 230 23.72 -2.56 -9.25
N GLY A 231 23.79 -3.34 -8.17
CA GLY A 231 22.72 -3.47 -7.20
C GLY A 231 22.20 -2.10 -6.77
N GLY A 232 20.92 -2.00 -6.49
CA GLY A 232 20.30 -0.74 -6.10
C GLY A 232 18.91 -0.97 -5.54
N ARG A 233 18.37 0.05 -4.91
CA ARG A 233 17.03 0.04 -4.35
C ARG A 233 16.02 0.65 -5.32
N LYS A 234 14.76 0.29 -5.16
CA LYS A 234 13.63 0.93 -5.84
C LYS A 234 12.63 1.46 -4.81
N PRO A 235 12.05 2.65 -5.03
CA PRO A 235 11.08 3.21 -4.11
C PRO A 235 9.77 2.45 -4.19
N VAL A 236 9.17 2.20 -3.04
CA VAL A 236 7.88 1.55 -2.88
C VAL A 236 6.99 2.35 -1.92
N SER A 237 5.69 2.19 -2.09
CA SER A 237 4.70 2.60 -1.10
C SER A 237 4.23 1.37 -0.34
N VAL A 238 4.22 1.45 0.99
CA VAL A 238 3.71 0.39 1.87
C VAL A 238 2.33 0.82 2.36
N ALA A 239 1.29 0.11 1.94
CA ALA A 239 -0.10 0.41 2.25
C ALA A 239 -0.62 -0.58 3.32
N ILE A 240 -1.05 -0.06 4.47
CA ILE A 240 -1.47 -0.85 5.64
C ILE A 240 -2.91 -0.49 6.00
N SER A 241 -3.77 -1.48 6.16
CA SER A 241 -5.17 -1.33 6.62
C SER A 241 -5.53 -2.39 7.67
N LEU A 242 -6.82 -2.53 7.97
CA LEU A 242 -7.32 -3.63 8.80
C LEU A 242 -7.24 -5.01 8.12
N GLU A 243 -7.05 -5.06 6.81
CA GLU A 243 -7.02 -6.31 6.04
C GLU A 243 -5.62 -6.90 5.95
N GLY A 244 -4.59 -6.04 5.86
CA GLY A 244 -3.22 -6.49 5.69
C GLY A 244 -2.27 -5.40 5.20
N VAL A 245 -1.17 -5.85 4.59
CA VAL A 245 -0.07 -5.04 4.09
C VAL A 245 0.10 -5.25 2.58
N HIS A 246 0.24 -4.15 1.85
CA HIS A 246 0.50 -4.17 0.41
C HIS A 246 1.75 -3.36 0.10
N VAL A 247 2.60 -3.88 -0.78
CA VAL A 247 3.79 -3.19 -1.28
C VAL A 247 3.56 -2.84 -2.74
N ILE A 248 3.67 -1.56 -3.06
CA ILE A 248 3.34 -1.00 -4.38
C ILE A 248 4.59 -0.35 -4.96
N ASP A 249 4.89 -0.60 -6.24
CA ASP A 249 5.98 0.10 -6.93
C ASP A 249 5.63 1.58 -7.14
N SER A 250 6.39 2.49 -6.53
CA SER A 250 6.06 3.91 -6.57
C SER A 250 6.25 4.55 -7.95
N ARG A 251 7.07 3.94 -8.81
CA ARG A 251 7.35 4.45 -10.16
C ARG A 251 6.42 3.83 -11.19
N GLU A 252 6.31 2.50 -11.16
CA GLU A 252 5.53 1.74 -12.14
C GLU A 252 4.04 1.62 -11.75
N LYS A 253 3.66 2.07 -10.56
CA LYS A 253 2.27 2.13 -10.09
C LYS A 253 1.53 0.80 -10.21
N HIS A 254 2.16 -0.27 -9.74
CA HIS A 254 1.55 -1.60 -9.67
C HIS A 254 1.84 -2.29 -8.33
N VAL A 255 0.96 -3.20 -7.92
CA VAL A 255 1.13 -3.97 -6.68
C VAL A 255 2.21 -5.03 -6.88
N LEU A 256 3.21 -5.04 -5.99
CA LEU A 256 4.29 -6.02 -5.97
C LEU A 256 3.96 -7.21 -5.08
N LEU A 257 3.33 -6.93 -3.93
CA LEU A 257 3.01 -7.88 -2.87
C LEU A 257 1.75 -7.45 -2.14
N GLY A 258 0.87 -8.38 -1.82
CA GLY A 258 -0.27 -8.17 -0.93
C GLY A 258 -0.37 -9.35 0.04
N LEU A 259 -0.42 -9.06 1.33
CA LEU A 259 -0.43 -10.06 2.40
C LEU A 259 -1.50 -9.70 3.42
N ARG A 260 -2.40 -10.64 3.70
CA ARG A 260 -3.29 -10.57 4.87
C ARG A 260 -2.49 -10.83 6.14
N PHE A 261 -3.00 -10.39 7.29
CA PHE A 261 -2.30 -10.62 8.56
C PHE A 261 -2.12 -12.10 8.92
N GLN A 262 -2.92 -13.01 8.36
CA GLN A 262 -2.74 -14.46 8.55
C GLN A 262 -1.62 -15.05 7.67
N GLU A 263 -1.16 -14.30 6.67
CA GLU A 263 -0.17 -14.74 5.66
C GLU A 263 1.23 -14.17 5.93
N LEU A 264 1.39 -13.37 6.98
CA LEU A 264 2.64 -12.69 7.27
C LEU A 264 3.05 -12.77 8.74
N SER A 265 4.35 -12.86 8.96
CA SER A 265 5.02 -12.42 10.18
C SER A 265 5.80 -11.14 9.88
N TRP A 266 5.96 -10.27 10.86
CA TRP A 266 6.76 -9.05 10.69
C TRP A 266 7.65 -8.81 11.89
N ASP A 267 8.73 -8.07 11.63
CA ASP A 267 9.55 -7.47 12.67
C ASP A 267 10.14 -6.15 12.14
N HIS A 268 10.73 -5.35 13.03
CA HIS A 268 11.46 -4.15 12.63
C HIS A 268 12.80 -4.06 13.34
N THR A 269 13.79 -3.54 12.63
CA THR A 269 15.13 -3.30 13.18
C THR A 269 15.50 -1.84 12.94
N ALA A 270 15.92 -1.14 13.99
CA ALA A 270 16.36 0.25 13.93
C ALA A 270 17.77 0.36 14.53
N PRO A 271 18.81 -0.05 13.80
CA PRO A 271 20.20 0.14 14.24
C PRO A 271 20.56 1.64 14.29
N GLU A 272 21.53 2.01 15.13
CA GLU A 272 21.94 3.42 15.30
C GLU A 272 22.57 4.02 14.04
N GLU A 273 23.35 3.21 13.30
CA GLU A 273 24.14 3.67 12.14
C GLU A 273 23.53 3.32 10.78
N GLU A 274 22.56 2.40 10.73
CA GLU A 274 21.89 2.02 9.46
C GLU A 274 20.44 2.48 9.42
N GLU A 275 19.89 2.49 8.21
CA GLU A 275 18.49 2.85 8.01
C GLU A 275 17.57 1.81 8.66
N PRO A 276 16.50 2.23 9.37
CA PRO A 276 15.53 1.30 9.93
C PRO A 276 14.84 0.48 8.84
N ILE A 277 14.53 -0.76 9.18
CA ILE A 277 14.00 -1.77 8.26
C ILE A 277 12.74 -2.38 8.85
N LEU A 278 11.72 -2.52 8.00
CA LEU A 278 10.58 -3.41 8.23
C LEU A 278 10.85 -4.74 7.50
N TRP A 279 10.75 -5.83 8.24
CA TRP A 279 10.88 -7.20 7.73
C TRP A 279 9.49 -7.80 7.58
N LEU A 280 9.19 -8.36 6.40
CA LEU A 280 7.97 -9.12 6.16
C LEU A 280 8.38 -10.56 5.78
N GLU A 281 8.01 -11.52 6.62
CA GLU A 281 8.13 -12.95 6.36
C GLU A 281 6.79 -13.50 5.87
N PHE A 282 6.81 -14.28 4.80
CA PHE A 282 5.62 -14.92 4.23
C PHE A 282 5.99 -16.22 3.51
N ASP A 283 5.00 -17.07 3.27
CA ASP A 283 5.20 -18.30 2.52
C ASP A 283 5.48 -18.01 1.03
N GLY A 284 6.36 -18.80 0.43
CA GLY A 284 6.59 -18.78 -1.00
C GLY A 284 7.11 -20.09 -1.54
N GLU A 285 7.47 -20.09 -2.81
CA GLU A 285 8.00 -21.26 -3.50
C GLU A 285 9.32 -20.92 -4.18
N SER A 286 10.25 -21.87 -4.17
CA SER A 286 11.51 -21.82 -4.91
C SER A 286 11.77 -23.19 -5.52
N GLU A 287 11.89 -23.25 -6.86
CA GLU A 287 12.11 -24.50 -7.61
C GLU A 287 11.06 -25.61 -7.28
N GLY A 288 9.80 -25.23 -7.04
CA GLY A 288 8.70 -26.16 -6.70
C GLY A 288 8.72 -26.66 -5.26
N MET A 289 9.65 -26.17 -4.43
CA MET A 289 9.74 -26.47 -3.01
C MET A 289 9.20 -25.30 -2.18
N PRO A 290 8.39 -25.56 -1.13
CA PRO A 290 7.88 -24.49 -0.28
C PRO A 290 9.00 -23.94 0.62
N VAL A 291 9.16 -22.62 0.60
CA VAL A 291 10.19 -21.87 1.35
C VAL A 291 9.54 -20.69 2.08
N ASN A 292 10.18 -20.22 3.14
CA ASN A 292 9.84 -18.92 3.73
C ASN A 292 10.61 -17.84 2.96
N LYS A 293 9.92 -16.75 2.63
CA LYS A 293 10.48 -15.58 1.97
C LYS A 293 10.52 -14.42 2.95
N LEU A 294 11.66 -13.74 3.01
CA LEU A 294 11.83 -12.54 3.80
C LEU A 294 12.05 -11.34 2.88
N LEU A 295 11.15 -10.37 2.94
CA LEU A 295 11.27 -9.09 2.25
C LEU A 295 11.84 -8.03 3.21
N LYS A 296 12.83 -7.30 2.72
CA LYS A 296 13.46 -6.18 3.41
C LYS A 296 12.94 -4.86 2.86
N ILE A 297 12.29 -4.06 3.71
CA ILE A 297 11.79 -2.72 3.35
C ILE A 297 12.57 -1.69 4.18
N TYR A 298 13.39 -0.90 3.51
CA TYR A 298 14.14 0.20 4.13
C TYR A 298 13.23 1.41 4.29
N SER A 299 13.08 1.91 5.51
CA SER A 299 12.26 3.09 5.80
C SER A 299 12.49 3.61 7.21
N LYS A 300 12.74 4.91 7.34
CA LYS A 300 12.69 5.63 8.62
C LYS A 300 11.31 5.55 9.33
N GLN A 301 10.27 5.04 8.65
CA GLN A 301 8.92 4.87 9.19
C GLN A 301 8.67 3.44 9.71
N ALA A 302 9.68 2.57 9.76
CA ALA A 302 9.53 1.15 10.12
C ALA A 302 8.84 0.92 11.48
N GLU A 303 9.18 1.70 12.50
CA GLU A 303 8.55 1.63 13.83
C GLU A 303 7.05 1.99 13.76
N LEU A 304 6.70 3.02 12.98
CA LEU A 304 5.30 3.44 12.78
C LEU A 304 4.50 2.37 12.04
N MET A 305 5.10 1.75 11.02
CA MET A 305 4.50 0.65 10.26
C MET A 305 4.27 -0.56 11.17
N SER A 306 5.29 -0.97 11.94
CA SER A 306 5.21 -2.09 12.88
C SER A 306 4.10 -1.87 13.91
N SER A 307 4.07 -0.69 14.54
CA SER A 307 3.04 -0.32 15.53
C SER A 307 1.63 -0.31 14.94
N LEU A 308 1.48 0.09 13.67
CA LEU A 308 0.19 0.08 12.99
C LEU A 308 -0.27 -1.34 12.68
N ILE A 309 0.62 -2.22 12.21
CA ILE A 309 0.32 -3.63 11.97
C ILE A 309 -0.15 -4.32 13.26
N GLU A 310 0.60 -4.12 14.35
CA GLU A 310 0.25 -4.66 15.67
C GLU A 310 -1.15 -4.21 16.10
N TYR A 311 -1.41 -2.91 16.05
CA TYR A 311 -2.71 -2.35 16.44
C TYR A 311 -3.86 -2.84 15.55
N CYS A 312 -3.65 -3.00 14.23
CA CYS A 312 -4.67 -3.54 13.34
C CYS A 312 -5.05 -4.99 13.69
N ILE A 313 -4.07 -5.81 14.10
CA ILE A 313 -4.30 -7.20 14.51
C ILE A 313 -5.04 -7.26 15.85
N GLU A 314 -4.61 -6.47 16.84
CA GLU A 314 -5.28 -6.37 18.14
C GLU A 314 -6.75 -5.94 17.99
N LEU A 315 -7.01 -4.93 17.15
CA LEU A 315 -8.36 -4.43 16.91
C LEU A 315 -9.25 -5.48 16.25
N SER A 316 -8.68 -6.28 15.34
CA SER A 316 -9.42 -7.35 14.64
C SER A 316 -9.78 -8.50 15.59
N GLN A 317 -8.88 -8.86 16.52
CA GLN A 317 -9.13 -9.88 17.53
C GLN A 317 -10.19 -9.44 18.56
N ALA A 318 -10.19 -8.16 18.94
CA ALA A 318 -11.18 -7.60 19.87
C ALA A 318 -12.58 -7.46 19.25
N ALA A 319 -12.69 -7.47 17.93
CA ALA A 319 -13.97 -7.32 17.21
C ALA A 319 -14.70 -8.65 16.96
N GLU A 320 -14.00 -9.79 17.07
CA GLU A 320 -14.62 -11.11 16.99
C GLU A 320 -15.32 -11.44 18.32
N PRO A 321 -16.65 -11.67 18.33
CA PRO A 321 -17.31 -12.11 19.55
C PRO A 321 -16.78 -13.49 19.94
N ALA A 322 -16.40 -13.67 21.20
CA ALA A 322 -16.12 -15.00 21.74
C ALA A 322 -17.30 -15.91 21.42
N GLY A 323 -17.09 -16.87 20.52
CA GLY A 323 -18.08 -17.92 20.27
C GLY A 323 -18.44 -18.64 21.56
N PRO A 324 -19.60 -19.30 21.65
CA PRO A 324 -20.04 -19.97 22.87
C PRO A 324 -18.96 -20.96 23.29
N GLN A 325 -18.30 -20.66 24.42
CA GLN A 325 -17.43 -21.61 25.07
C GLN A 325 -18.31 -22.72 25.62
N ASP A 326 -18.21 -23.90 25.01
CA ASP A 326 -18.69 -25.13 25.63
C ASP A 326 -18.05 -25.24 27.02
N SER A 327 -18.91 -25.11 28.01
CA SER A 327 -18.55 -25.17 29.43
C SER A 327 -18.16 -26.60 29.77
N ALA A 328 -16.86 -26.90 29.73
CA ALA A 328 -16.30 -28.07 30.37
C ALA A 328 -15.46 -27.61 31.57
N THR A 329 -16.04 -27.84 32.75
CA THR A 329 -15.48 -27.57 34.07
C THR A 329 -14.10 -28.24 34.24
N GLY A 330 -13.05 -27.44 34.43
CA GLY A 330 -11.73 -27.89 34.89
C GLY A 330 -11.39 -27.29 36.26
N PRO A 331 -10.57 -27.97 37.10
CA PRO A 331 -10.35 -27.58 38.49
C PRO A 331 -9.51 -26.29 38.63
N PRO A 332 -9.56 -25.61 39.79
CA PRO A 332 -8.98 -24.28 39.95
C PRO A 332 -7.45 -24.30 39.92
N LEU A 333 -6.84 -23.35 39.20
CA LEU A 333 -5.40 -23.14 39.11
C LEU A 333 -4.91 -22.15 40.17
N ASP A 334 -3.73 -22.44 40.72
CA ASP A 334 -3.01 -21.69 41.75
C ASP A 334 -2.74 -20.21 41.41
N PRO A 335 -2.79 -19.29 42.39
CA PRO A 335 -2.42 -17.89 42.20
C PRO A 335 -0.90 -17.72 42.30
N GLY A 336 -0.17 -18.01 41.21
CA GLY A 336 1.29 -17.91 41.23
C GLY A 336 2.03 -17.85 39.90
N SER A 337 1.36 -17.76 38.76
CA SER A 337 2.03 -17.70 37.46
C SER A 337 1.94 -16.32 36.83
N SER A 338 3.09 -15.65 36.71
CA SER A 338 3.29 -14.50 35.83
C SER A 338 2.76 -14.81 34.41
N PRO A 339 2.16 -13.84 33.69
CA PRO A 339 1.66 -14.11 32.35
C PRO A 339 2.82 -14.52 31.45
N ALA A 340 2.71 -15.71 30.86
CA ALA A 340 3.64 -16.17 29.84
C ALA A 340 3.65 -15.18 28.65
N PRO A 341 4.79 -14.96 27.99
CA PRO A 341 4.85 -14.11 26.81
C PRO A 341 3.81 -14.61 25.80
N VAL A 342 2.99 -13.70 25.29
CA VAL A 342 1.99 -13.96 24.24
C VAL A 342 2.74 -14.62 23.08
N GLN A 343 2.60 -15.95 22.94
CA GLN A 343 3.22 -16.66 21.85
C GLN A 343 2.54 -16.17 20.56
N ARG A 344 3.32 -15.46 19.74
CA ARG A 344 2.89 -15.03 18.41
C ARG A 344 2.39 -16.27 17.66
N PRO A 345 1.20 -16.23 17.04
CA PRO A 345 0.65 -17.37 16.34
C PRO A 345 1.63 -17.85 15.27
N LYS A 346 1.95 -19.15 15.28
CA LYS A 346 2.81 -19.76 14.26
C LYS A 346 2.15 -19.60 12.89
N LEU A 347 2.93 -19.11 11.93
CA LEU A 347 2.51 -18.92 10.53
C LEU A 347 1.92 -20.24 10.01
N ARG A 348 0.62 -20.24 9.73
CA ARG A 348 -0.04 -21.41 9.12
C ARG A 348 0.25 -21.34 7.64
N ARG A 349 0.93 -22.36 7.10
CA ARG A 349 1.24 -22.46 5.68
C ARG A 349 -0.04 -22.37 4.85
N GLN A 350 -0.34 -21.18 4.32
CA GLN A 350 -1.48 -20.96 3.44
C GLN A 350 -0.92 -20.64 2.06
N GLY A 351 -1.29 -21.45 1.07
CA GLY A 351 -0.91 -21.20 -0.31
C GLY A 351 -1.71 -20.03 -0.88
N SER A 352 -1.39 -18.78 -0.52
CA SER A 352 -1.81 -17.62 -1.29
C SER A 352 -1.16 -16.35 -0.77
N VAL A 353 -0.34 -15.72 -1.60
CA VAL A 353 -0.07 -14.28 -1.52
C VAL A 353 -1.16 -13.61 -2.35
N VAL A 354 -1.82 -12.57 -1.83
CA VAL A 354 -2.97 -11.91 -2.46
C VAL A 354 -2.63 -11.23 -3.81
N CYS A 355 -1.34 -11.07 -4.17
CA CYS A 355 -0.92 -10.53 -5.48
C CYS A 355 0.46 -11.03 -5.97
N SER A 356 0.60 -11.13 -7.30
CA SER A 356 1.47 -12.08 -8.02
C SER A 356 2.62 -11.42 -8.81
N ARG A 357 3.48 -10.64 -8.14
CA ARG A 357 4.74 -10.14 -8.72
C ARG A 357 5.94 -10.29 -7.79
N ILE A 358 5.94 -11.37 -6.99
CA ILE A 358 7.05 -11.71 -6.08
C ILE A 358 8.38 -11.84 -6.86
N GLN A 359 8.33 -12.28 -8.12
CA GLN A 359 9.49 -12.34 -9.01
C GLN A 359 10.16 -10.98 -9.28
N HIS A 360 9.47 -9.86 -9.02
CA HIS A 360 10.02 -8.50 -9.11
C HIS A 360 10.60 -8.01 -7.77
N LEU A 361 10.65 -8.86 -6.74
CA LEU A 361 11.19 -8.57 -5.42
C LEU A 361 12.47 -9.35 -5.17
N SER A 362 13.45 -8.68 -4.58
CA SER A 362 14.60 -9.34 -3.98
C SER A 362 14.20 -9.85 -2.59
N THR A 363 14.15 -11.16 -2.41
CA THR A 363 13.76 -11.81 -1.14
C THR A 363 14.87 -12.74 -0.65
N ILE A 364 14.92 -12.98 0.66
CA ILE A 364 15.78 -14.00 1.25
C ILE A 364 14.94 -15.25 1.46
N ASP A 365 15.29 -16.31 0.74
CA ASP A 365 14.62 -17.61 0.84
C ASP A 365 15.32 -18.49 1.88
N TYR A 366 14.55 -19.10 2.78
CA TYR A 366 15.04 -20.08 3.73
C TYR A 366 14.01 -21.16 4.05
N VAL A 367 14.49 -22.26 4.64
CA VAL A 367 13.66 -23.32 5.20
C VAL A 367 13.92 -23.38 6.69
N ASP A 368 12.85 -23.37 7.49
CA ASP A 368 12.89 -23.70 8.90
C ASP A 368 12.54 -25.19 9.07
N ASP A 369 13.52 -25.99 9.46
CA ASP A 369 13.37 -27.44 9.70
C ASP A 369 13.11 -27.78 11.18
N GLY A 370 12.85 -26.76 12.02
CA GLY A 370 12.66 -26.91 13.46
C GLY A 370 13.95 -27.21 14.24
N LYS A 371 15.09 -27.41 13.56
CA LYS A 371 16.43 -27.56 14.15
C LYS A 371 17.34 -26.37 13.82
N GLY A 372 17.01 -25.57 12.80
CA GLY A 372 17.65 -24.30 12.47
C GLY A 372 17.16 -23.69 11.16
N ILE A 373 17.56 -22.44 10.91
CA ILE A 373 17.23 -21.69 9.68
C ILE A 373 18.32 -21.96 8.64
N ARG A 374 17.94 -22.53 7.48
CA ARG A 374 18.86 -22.77 6.37
C ARG A 374 18.51 -21.88 5.18
N ARG A 375 19.41 -20.96 4.84
CA ARG A 375 19.27 -20.12 3.63
C ARG A 375 19.32 -20.99 2.38
N VAL A 376 18.31 -20.85 1.52
CA VAL A 376 18.31 -21.46 0.20
C VAL A 376 19.24 -20.62 -0.68
N LYS A 377 20.38 -21.20 -1.06
CA LYS A 377 21.27 -20.56 -2.03
C LYS A 377 20.62 -20.70 -3.41
N PRO A 378 20.40 -19.60 -4.16
CA PRO A 378 19.97 -19.72 -5.55
C PRO A 378 21.04 -20.53 -6.29
N LYS A 379 20.67 -21.66 -6.91
CA LYS A 379 21.58 -22.33 -7.84
C LYS A 379 21.87 -21.31 -8.94
N ARG A 380 23.14 -20.92 -9.09
CA ARG A 380 23.58 -20.20 -10.29
C ARG A 380 23.01 -20.96 -11.47
N THR A 381 22.13 -20.33 -12.25
CA THR A 381 21.84 -20.81 -13.60
C THR A 381 23.19 -21.06 -14.24
N THR A 382 23.41 -22.30 -14.66
CA THR A 382 24.66 -22.74 -15.25
C THR A 382 25.07 -21.71 -16.30
N SER A 383 26.11 -20.96 -16.00
CA SER A 383 26.73 -20.05 -16.95
C SER A 383 26.97 -20.83 -18.23
N PHE A 384 26.44 -20.31 -19.33
CA PHE A 384 26.58 -20.87 -20.67
C PHE A 384 28.04 -20.88 -21.18
N PHE A 385 29.01 -20.42 -20.37
CA PHE A 385 30.45 -20.40 -20.67
C PHE A 385 31.28 -21.46 -19.93
N SER A 386 30.72 -22.64 -19.71
CA SER A 386 31.50 -23.82 -19.26
C SER A 386 31.22 -25.02 -20.16
N ARG A 387 31.29 -24.80 -21.47
CA ARG A 387 31.55 -25.85 -22.47
C ARG A 387 32.64 -25.39 -23.41
N GLN A 388 33.87 -25.41 -22.93
CA GLN A 388 35.02 -25.74 -23.78
C GLN A 388 36.19 -26.12 -22.89
N LEU A 389 36.96 -27.11 -23.36
CA LEU A 389 38.08 -27.78 -22.69
C LEU A 389 37.74 -29.03 -21.88
N SER A 390 37.11 -29.99 -22.55
CA SER A 390 37.44 -31.41 -22.38
C SER A 390 37.95 -31.96 -23.71
N LEU A 391 39.18 -31.55 -24.10
CA LEU A 391 40.08 -32.43 -24.85
C LEU A 391 41.15 -32.87 -23.87
N GLY A 392 40.90 -33.98 -23.20
CA GLY A 392 41.90 -34.70 -22.42
C GLY A 392 42.37 -35.90 -23.21
N GLN A 393 43.45 -35.74 -23.99
CA GLN A 393 44.42 -36.79 -24.28
C GLN A 393 45.78 -36.13 -24.46
N GLY A 394 46.70 -36.39 -23.53
CA GLY A 394 48.06 -35.86 -23.59
C GLY A 394 48.72 -35.79 -22.23
N SER A 395 49.30 -36.92 -21.81
CA SER A 395 50.34 -37.05 -20.79
C SER A 395 51.30 -35.87 -20.77
N TYR A 396 51.63 -35.31 -19.60
CA TYR A 396 53.02 -35.03 -19.16
C TYR A 396 53.05 -34.67 -17.66
N THR A 397 54.14 -35.13 -17.03
CA THR A 397 54.41 -35.20 -15.59
C THR A 397 55.15 -33.96 -15.06
N VAL A 398 54.95 -33.68 -13.76
CA VAL A 398 55.88 -33.10 -12.76
C VAL A 398 56.35 -31.64 -12.94
N VAL A 399 56.09 -30.80 -11.94
CA VAL A 399 57.09 -30.25 -10.98
C VAL A 399 56.40 -29.93 -9.65
N GLN A 400 56.88 -30.54 -8.57
CA GLN A 400 56.63 -30.11 -7.19
C GLN A 400 57.59 -28.97 -6.86
N THR A 401 57.07 -27.87 -6.31
CA THR A 401 57.88 -26.94 -5.50
C THR A 401 57.17 -26.76 -4.18
N GLY A 402 57.71 -27.43 -3.15
CA GLY A 402 57.32 -27.23 -1.77
C GLY A 402 57.98 -25.96 -1.20
N ASP A 403 57.21 -25.25 -0.39
CA ASP A 403 57.72 -24.22 0.50
C ASP A 403 58.56 -24.85 1.63
N SER A 404 59.75 -24.30 1.91
CA SER A 404 60.19 -23.98 3.28
C SER A 404 61.56 -23.28 3.30
N LEU A 405 61.53 -22.05 3.82
CA LEU A 405 62.33 -21.47 4.91
C LEU A 405 63.83 -21.83 5.13
N GLU A 406 64.56 -20.75 5.48
CA GLU A 406 65.68 -20.62 6.45
C GLU A 406 67.06 -20.17 5.91
N GLN A 407 67.43 -18.96 6.37
CA GLN A 407 68.70 -18.52 6.96
C GLN A 407 70.04 -19.10 6.47
N GLY A 408 70.92 -18.19 6.06
CA GLY A 408 72.34 -18.41 5.79
C GLY A 408 72.90 -17.37 4.83
#